data_AF-A0A9X1RJ60-F1
#
_entry.id   AF-A0A9X1RJ60-F1
#
_cell.length_a   1.000
_cell.length_b   1.000
_cell.length_c   1.000
_cell.angle_alpha   90.00
_cell.angle_beta   90.00
_cell.angle_gamma   90.00
#
_symmetry.space_group_name_H-M   'P 1'
#
loop_
_entity.id
_entity.type
_entity.pdbx_description
1 polymer ?
#
loop_
_entity_poly.entity_id
_entity_poly.type
_entity_poly.pdbx_seq_one_letter_code
_entity_poly.pdbx_strand_id
1 'polypeptide(L)'
;MNAPNQSRPLAEVAQKPHGLGATDVSVDMFSAQGFALAQRIATAFASSNAVPAQFRSTIIKRERRGEDYVDVEVPNPSAVGNGLVALEVAQAVRMSVTAVMQNADVIEGKLRWSGKFVIAAINASGRFHPLRFDIVNKGMIKATYKEKGAYNKQQRRYDMTEHEVEIENLVCVAWTIPRSIALPANVQTLAQARNVQLPIIESAPVSMKMAVEEGWYAKPGSKWQTEMKYLMLQYRAGSFFGNIHAPDIVMGMGHTTEEAVDTIDVTQQPDGSYAVDVESLRRSNISPAAQRAEQAQQTAASTEQPDPASEVHQQGAEHGETTSPDGQSAAPAQTVAKSEPLPEAKIAERLNAASNSDELNAAIALIADVPDPDAEERLTAIAVSLRQKFERTARRARGAAPSVE
;
A
#
# COMPACT_ATOMS: atom_id res chain seq x y z
N MET A 1 27.34 -59.63 -40.09
CA MET A 1 26.79 -58.88 -41.22
C MET A 1 26.73 -57.42 -40.80
N ASN A 2 27.30 -56.49 -41.59
CA ASN A 2 27.25 -55.06 -41.27
C ASN A 2 25.89 -54.49 -41.67
N ALA A 3 25.21 -53.81 -40.75
CA ALA A 3 24.10 -52.93 -41.08
C ALA A 3 24.67 -51.55 -41.49
N PRO A 4 24.15 -50.90 -42.55
CA PRO A 4 24.71 -49.64 -43.03
C PRO A 4 24.36 -48.47 -42.10
N ASN A 5 25.37 -47.68 -41.76
CA ASN A 5 25.24 -46.46 -40.99
C ASN A 5 24.60 -45.36 -41.86
N GLN A 6 23.28 -45.16 -41.76
CA GLN A 6 22.58 -44.10 -42.50
C GLN A 6 22.84 -42.74 -41.84
N SER A 7 23.79 -41.99 -42.39
CA SER A 7 24.07 -40.61 -41.99
C SER A 7 22.91 -39.69 -42.41
N ARG A 8 22.15 -39.17 -41.43
CA ARG A 8 21.21 -38.06 -41.68
C ARG A 8 21.99 -36.81 -42.10
N PRO A 9 21.53 -36.05 -43.12
CA PRO A 9 22.17 -34.81 -43.52
C PRO A 9 21.99 -33.72 -42.45
N LEU A 10 22.97 -32.82 -42.27
CA LEU A 10 22.88 -31.71 -41.30
C LEU A 10 21.63 -30.84 -41.48
N ALA A 11 21.07 -30.76 -42.69
CA ALA A 11 19.84 -30.04 -42.97
C ALA A 11 18.61 -30.58 -42.21
N GLU A 12 18.54 -31.89 -41.94
CA GLU A 12 17.47 -32.48 -41.10
C GLU A 12 17.67 -32.18 -39.61
N VAL A 13 18.91 -31.97 -39.16
CA VAL A 13 19.23 -31.62 -37.76
C VAL A 13 19.06 -30.12 -37.51
N ALA A 14 19.25 -29.29 -38.55
CA ALA A 14 19.06 -27.84 -38.51
C ALA A 14 17.58 -27.42 -38.55
N GLN A 15 16.67 -28.29 -38.98
CA GLN A 15 15.24 -28.08 -38.78
C GLN A 15 14.90 -28.32 -37.30
N LYS A 16 15.01 -27.23 -36.51
CA LYS A 16 14.33 -27.11 -35.21
C LYS A 16 12.92 -27.70 -35.37
N PRO A 17 12.49 -28.63 -34.51
CA PRO A 17 11.09 -29.03 -34.53
C PRO A 17 10.26 -27.78 -34.31
N HIS A 18 9.38 -27.45 -35.27
CA HIS A 18 8.24 -26.57 -35.02
C HIS A 18 7.20 -27.32 -34.16
N GLY A 19 7.65 -27.87 -33.04
CA GLY A 19 6.80 -27.89 -31.87
C GLY A 19 6.47 -26.43 -31.59
N LEU A 20 5.16 -26.13 -31.56
CA LEU A 20 4.66 -24.90 -30.99
C LEU A 20 5.28 -24.81 -29.59
N GLY A 21 6.28 -23.94 -29.43
CA GLY A 21 6.78 -23.61 -28.11
C GLY A 21 5.60 -23.02 -27.37
N ALA A 22 5.03 -23.79 -26.45
CA ALA A 22 4.02 -23.31 -25.54
C ALA A 22 4.71 -22.27 -24.66
N THR A 23 4.73 -21.03 -25.14
CA THR A 23 5.11 -19.86 -24.34
C THR A 23 4.25 -19.90 -23.11
N ASP A 24 4.87 -19.98 -21.94
CA ASP A 24 4.14 -20.10 -20.69
C ASP A 24 3.20 -18.89 -20.55
N VAL A 25 1.89 -19.16 -20.55
CA VAL A 25 0.88 -18.12 -20.69
C VAL A 25 0.67 -17.50 -19.32
N SER A 26 1.20 -16.30 -19.11
CA SER A 26 0.98 -15.53 -17.89
C SER A 26 -0.46 -15.03 -17.80
N VAL A 27 -0.92 -14.80 -16.57
CA VAL A 27 -2.19 -14.11 -16.30
C VAL A 27 -1.97 -12.61 -16.45
N ASP A 28 -2.62 -12.03 -17.45
CA ASP A 28 -2.53 -10.62 -17.80
C ASP A 28 -3.91 -10.14 -18.31
N MET A 29 -4.27 -8.90 -18.01
CA MET A 29 -5.56 -8.31 -18.35
C MET A 29 -5.55 -7.58 -19.71
N PHE A 30 -4.38 -7.34 -20.30
CA PHE A 30 -4.23 -6.56 -21.54
C PHE A 30 -4.07 -7.42 -22.80
N SER A 31 -3.53 -8.64 -22.69
CA SER A 31 -3.43 -9.60 -23.80
C SER A 31 -4.64 -10.53 -23.90
N ALA A 32 -5.05 -10.87 -25.13
CA ALA A 32 -6.18 -11.77 -25.36
C ALA A 32 -5.97 -13.18 -24.77
N GLN A 33 -4.72 -13.68 -24.79
CA GLN A 33 -4.38 -15.00 -24.22
C GLN A 33 -4.37 -14.98 -22.69
N GLY A 34 -3.76 -13.94 -22.09
CA GLY A 34 -3.75 -13.74 -20.64
C GLY A 34 -5.15 -13.54 -20.08
N PHE A 35 -5.99 -12.73 -20.73
CA PHE A 35 -7.35 -12.49 -20.28
C PHE A 35 -8.24 -13.74 -20.40
N ALA A 36 -8.07 -14.53 -21.48
CA ALA A 36 -8.72 -15.82 -21.60
C ALA A 36 -8.23 -16.85 -20.57
N LEU A 37 -6.99 -16.75 -20.08
CA LEU A 37 -6.52 -17.53 -18.93
C LEU A 37 -7.12 -17.03 -17.60
N ALA A 38 -7.14 -15.72 -17.38
CA ALA A 38 -7.75 -15.10 -16.20
C ALA A 38 -9.22 -15.50 -16.05
N GLN A 39 -10.00 -15.48 -17.16
CA GLN A 39 -11.38 -15.96 -17.17
C GLN A 39 -11.49 -17.43 -16.77
N ARG A 40 -10.67 -18.33 -17.35
CA ARG A 40 -10.67 -19.76 -17.01
C ARG A 40 -10.36 -20.00 -15.54
N ILE A 41 -9.41 -19.25 -14.97
CA ILE A 41 -9.07 -19.32 -13.53
C ILE A 41 -10.24 -18.81 -12.68
N ALA A 42 -10.85 -17.68 -13.04
CA ALA A 42 -12.01 -17.14 -12.34
C ALA A 42 -13.22 -18.10 -12.38
N THR A 43 -13.49 -18.75 -13.51
CA THR A 43 -14.52 -19.80 -13.64
C THR A 43 -14.20 -21.04 -12.80
N ALA A 44 -12.93 -21.47 -12.74
CA ALA A 44 -12.52 -22.58 -11.88
C ALA A 44 -12.76 -22.25 -10.40
N PHE A 45 -12.35 -21.09 -9.92
CA PHE A 45 -12.64 -20.64 -8.55
C PHE A 45 -14.14 -20.51 -8.28
N ALA A 46 -14.93 -20.05 -9.26
CA ALA A 46 -16.38 -19.92 -9.12
C ALA A 46 -17.10 -21.26 -8.90
N SER A 47 -16.53 -22.38 -9.34
CA SER A 47 -17.06 -23.73 -9.04
C SER A 47 -16.75 -24.23 -7.62
N SER A 48 -15.86 -23.56 -6.90
CA SER A 48 -15.36 -24.03 -5.60
C SER A 48 -16.27 -23.68 -4.43
N ASN A 49 -16.52 -24.63 -3.54
CA ASN A 49 -17.14 -24.35 -2.24
C ASN A 49 -16.16 -23.72 -1.24
N ALA A 50 -14.85 -23.76 -1.53
CA ALA A 50 -13.77 -23.16 -0.75
C ALA A 50 -13.44 -21.72 -1.17
N VAL A 51 -14.43 -20.99 -1.72
CA VAL A 51 -14.44 -19.52 -1.80
C VAL A 51 -15.77 -18.99 -1.25
N PRO A 52 -15.86 -17.73 -0.77
CA PRO A 52 -17.13 -17.13 -0.35
C PRO A 52 -18.18 -17.01 -1.46
N ALA A 53 -19.45 -16.93 -1.07
CA ALA A 53 -20.60 -17.02 -1.99
C ALA A 53 -20.59 -15.96 -3.11
N GLN A 54 -20.06 -14.75 -2.84
CA GLN A 54 -19.92 -13.68 -3.83
C GLN A 54 -19.07 -14.06 -5.06
N PHE A 55 -18.15 -15.02 -4.92
CA PHE A 55 -17.30 -15.51 -6.01
C PHE A 55 -17.83 -16.77 -6.69
N ARG A 56 -18.80 -17.48 -6.08
CA ARG A 56 -19.34 -18.75 -6.60
C ARG A 56 -20.27 -18.53 -7.77
N SER A 57 -20.30 -19.48 -8.71
CA SER A 57 -21.19 -19.48 -9.89
C SER A 57 -22.67 -19.52 -9.54
N THR A 58 -23.01 -19.96 -8.32
CA THR A 58 -24.36 -20.00 -7.77
C THR A 58 -24.39 -19.40 -6.36
N ILE A 59 -25.52 -18.79 -6.02
CA ILE A 59 -25.81 -18.22 -4.71
C ILE A 59 -27.13 -18.78 -4.19
N ILE A 60 -27.22 -18.94 -2.87
CA ILE A 60 -28.47 -19.30 -2.20
C ILE A 60 -29.29 -18.04 -1.99
N LYS A 61 -30.52 -18.05 -2.51
CA LYS A 61 -31.50 -16.97 -2.34
C LYS A 61 -32.73 -17.52 -1.63
N ARG A 62 -33.14 -16.87 -0.55
CA ARG A 62 -34.36 -17.22 0.17
C ARG A 62 -35.57 -16.68 -0.60
N GLU A 63 -36.39 -17.57 -1.13
CA GLU A 63 -37.60 -17.22 -1.87
C GLU A 63 -38.85 -17.72 -1.14
N ARG A 64 -39.92 -16.92 -1.17
CA ARG A 64 -41.19 -17.30 -0.56
C ARG A 64 -42.00 -18.14 -1.56
N ARG A 65 -42.36 -19.37 -1.18
CA ARG A 65 -43.17 -20.29 -1.99
C ARG A 65 -44.42 -20.67 -1.20
N GLY A 66 -45.49 -19.88 -1.38
CA GLY A 66 -46.71 -20.02 -0.59
C GLY A 66 -46.56 -19.38 0.80
N GLU A 67 -46.78 -20.17 1.85
CA GLU A 67 -46.56 -19.74 3.23
C GLU A 67 -45.11 -19.93 3.69
N ASP A 68 -44.39 -20.92 3.13
CA ASP A 68 -43.01 -21.24 3.48
C ASP A 68 -41.98 -20.38 2.75
N TYR A 69 -40.80 -20.25 3.39
CA TYR A 69 -39.59 -19.75 2.77
C TYR A 69 -38.66 -20.92 2.45
N VAL A 70 -38.25 -21.01 1.19
CA VAL A 70 -37.34 -22.05 0.70
C VAL A 70 -36.06 -21.39 0.21
N ASP A 71 -34.93 -21.97 0.60
CA ASP A 71 -33.62 -21.56 0.11
C ASP A 71 -33.38 -22.21 -1.25
N VAL A 72 -33.30 -21.38 -2.31
CA VAL A 72 -33.18 -21.80 -3.71
C VAL A 72 -31.81 -21.42 -4.25
N GLU A 73 -31.18 -22.33 -4.99
CA GLU A 73 -29.91 -22.07 -5.67
C GLU A 73 -30.16 -21.33 -7.00
N VAL A 74 -29.52 -20.19 -7.18
CA VAL A 74 -29.72 -19.29 -8.34
C VAL A 74 -28.35 -18.93 -8.94
N PRO A 75 -28.20 -18.86 -10.27
CA PRO A 75 -26.95 -18.41 -10.89
C PRO A 75 -26.51 -17.02 -10.43
N ASN A 76 -25.22 -16.86 -10.17
CA ASN A 76 -24.59 -15.60 -9.80
C ASN A 76 -23.89 -14.98 -11.03
N PRO A 77 -24.49 -13.96 -11.70
CA PRO A 77 -23.89 -13.36 -12.88
C PRO A 77 -22.59 -12.61 -12.57
N SER A 78 -22.37 -12.19 -11.31
CA SER A 78 -21.18 -11.46 -10.89
C SER A 78 -20.00 -12.36 -10.53
N ALA A 79 -20.16 -13.68 -10.49
CA ALA A 79 -19.15 -14.64 -10.02
C ALA A 79 -17.79 -14.48 -10.71
N VAL A 80 -17.79 -14.57 -12.04
CA VAL A 80 -16.57 -14.49 -12.87
C VAL A 80 -15.97 -13.07 -12.81
N GLY A 81 -16.81 -12.04 -12.83
CA GLY A 81 -16.36 -10.64 -12.71
C GLY A 81 -15.67 -10.37 -11.37
N ASN A 82 -16.28 -10.79 -10.26
CA ASN A 82 -15.68 -10.72 -8.93
C ASN A 82 -14.37 -11.53 -8.85
N GLY A 83 -14.31 -12.67 -9.55
CA GLY A 83 -13.11 -13.49 -9.66
C GLY A 83 -11.96 -12.81 -10.41
N LEU A 84 -12.26 -12.11 -11.51
CA LEU A 84 -11.28 -11.30 -12.24
C LEU A 84 -10.76 -10.12 -11.40
N VAL A 85 -11.63 -9.43 -10.66
CA VAL A 85 -11.20 -8.37 -9.72
C VAL A 85 -10.34 -8.95 -8.59
N ALA A 86 -10.65 -10.13 -8.09
CA ALA A 86 -9.82 -10.81 -7.08
C ALA A 86 -8.46 -11.27 -7.62
N LEU A 87 -8.37 -11.64 -8.91
CA LEU A 87 -7.11 -11.93 -9.60
C LEU A 87 -6.22 -10.68 -9.71
N GLU A 88 -6.77 -9.56 -10.17
CA GLU A 88 -6.08 -8.27 -10.25
C GLU A 88 -5.58 -7.82 -8.86
N VAL A 89 -6.45 -7.85 -7.85
CA VAL A 89 -6.07 -7.51 -6.46
C VAL A 89 -4.98 -8.44 -5.95
N ALA A 90 -5.04 -9.75 -6.24
CA ALA A 90 -4.02 -10.70 -5.84
C ALA A 90 -2.64 -10.38 -6.43
N GLN A 91 -2.57 -9.96 -7.69
CA GLN A 91 -1.34 -9.48 -8.31
C GLN A 91 -0.85 -8.18 -7.64
N ALA A 92 -1.74 -7.21 -7.45
CA ALA A 92 -1.41 -5.91 -6.85
C ALA A 92 -0.88 -6.03 -5.40
N VAL A 93 -1.45 -6.91 -4.58
CA VAL A 93 -0.99 -7.14 -3.19
C VAL A 93 0.01 -8.29 -3.03
N ARG A 94 0.48 -8.90 -4.14
CA ARG A 94 1.36 -10.08 -4.17
C ARG A 94 0.89 -11.25 -3.28
N MET A 95 -0.41 -11.48 -3.21
CA MET A 95 -1.01 -12.60 -2.47
C MET A 95 -1.53 -13.67 -3.42
N SER A 96 -1.76 -14.89 -2.91
CA SER A 96 -2.49 -15.90 -3.68
C SER A 96 -3.96 -15.50 -3.85
N VAL A 97 -4.54 -15.81 -5.01
CA VAL A 97 -5.96 -15.55 -5.34
C VAL A 97 -6.89 -16.13 -4.27
N THR A 98 -6.57 -17.34 -3.79
CA THR A 98 -7.30 -18.00 -2.70
C THR A 98 -7.25 -17.19 -1.41
N ALA A 99 -6.10 -16.62 -1.04
CA ALA A 99 -5.97 -15.78 0.15
C ALA A 99 -6.76 -14.47 -0.01
N VAL A 100 -6.80 -13.86 -1.20
CA VAL A 100 -7.65 -12.69 -1.47
C VAL A 100 -9.12 -13.06 -1.32
N MET A 101 -9.60 -14.07 -2.04
CA MET A 101 -11.00 -14.49 -2.04
C MET A 101 -11.49 -14.93 -0.65
N GLN A 102 -10.66 -15.59 0.16
CA GLN A 102 -11.02 -16.03 1.52
C GLN A 102 -11.06 -14.89 2.55
N ASN A 103 -10.36 -13.78 2.30
CA ASN A 103 -10.23 -12.69 3.26
C ASN A 103 -10.93 -11.39 2.85
N ALA A 104 -11.51 -11.31 1.65
CA ALA A 104 -12.19 -10.14 1.12
C ALA A 104 -13.70 -10.37 0.84
N ASP A 105 -14.51 -9.41 1.25
CA ASP A 105 -15.95 -9.35 1.01
C ASP A 105 -16.32 -8.27 0.00
N VAL A 106 -17.31 -8.54 -0.86
CA VAL A 106 -17.87 -7.54 -1.77
C VAL A 106 -18.89 -6.70 -1.00
N ILE A 107 -18.56 -5.44 -0.71
CA ILE A 107 -19.40 -4.49 0.00
C ILE A 107 -19.51 -3.22 -0.86
N GLU A 108 -20.74 -2.82 -1.21
CA GLU A 108 -21.01 -1.62 -2.02
C GLU A 108 -20.23 -1.59 -3.35
N GLY A 109 -20.10 -2.75 -4.00
CA GLY A 109 -19.38 -2.90 -5.26
C GLY A 109 -17.85 -2.88 -5.14
N LYS A 110 -17.29 -2.87 -3.92
CA LYS A 110 -15.85 -2.87 -3.66
C LYS A 110 -15.44 -4.13 -2.90
N LEU A 111 -14.28 -4.70 -3.24
CA LEU A 111 -13.64 -5.66 -2.35
C LEU A 111 -13.15 -4.93 -1.09
N ARG A 112 -13.52 -5.45 0.09
CA ARG A 112 -13.12 -4.95 1.40
C ARG A 112 -12.52 -6.10 2.19
N TRP A 113 -11.34 -5.88 2.76
CA TRP A 113 -10.72 -6.84 3.65
C TRP A 113 -11.54 -7.07 4.93
N SER A 114 -11.61 -8.32 5.37
CA SER A 114 -12.15 -8.68 6.67
C SER A 114 -11.27 -8.09 7.79
N GLY A 115 -11.89 -7.64 8.89
CA GLY A 115 -11.14 -7.05 10.01
C GLY A 115 -10.12 -8.02 10.63
N LYS A 116 -10.40 -9.32 10.59
CA LYS A 116 -9.45 -10.38 11.00
C LYS A 116 -8.19 -10.37 10.13
N PHE A 117 -8.34 -10.25 8.81
CA PHE A 117 -7.22 -10.18 7.88
C PHE A 117 -6.40 -8.90 8.07
N VAL A 118 -7.06 -7.74 8.23
CA VAL A 118 -6.39 -6.46 8.48
C VAL A 118 -5.52 -6.54 9.74
N ILE A 119 -6.04 -7.09 10.84
CA ILE A 119 -5.28 -7.29 12.09
C ILE A 119 -4.09 -8.24 11.86
N ALA A 120 -4.28 -9.33 11.12
CA ALA A 120 -3.21 -10.27 10.81
C ALA A 120 -2.09 -9.63 9.95
N ALA A 121 -2.46 -8.85 8.93
CA ALA A 121 -1.52 -8.12 8.08
C ALA A 121 -0.71 -7.08 8.85
N ILE A 122 -1.36 -6.27 9.70
CA ILE A 122 -0.68 -5.32 10.61
C ILE A 122 0.32 -6.05 11.52
N ASN A 123 -0.09 -7.17 12.13
CA ASN A 123 0.75 -7.94 13.04
C ASN A 123 1.93 -8.62 12.33
N ALA A 124 1.74 -9.05 11.08
CA ALA A 124 2.78 -9.66 10.25
C ALA A 124 3.76 -8.63 9.65
N SER A 125 3.33 -7.38 9.45
CA SER A 125 4.11 -6.33 8.77
C SER A 125 5.46 -5.97 9.41
N GLY A 126 5.70 -6.34 10.67
CA GLY A 126 6.90 -5.95 11.40
C GLY A 126 7.02 -4.46 11.73
N ARG A 127 6.20 -3.57 11.16
CA ARG A 127 6.22 -2.11 11.39
C ARG A 127 5.84 -1.71 12.81
N PHE A 128 4.96 -2.49 13.43
CA PHE A 128 4.42 -2.26 14.77
C PHE A 128 4.65 -3.49 15.66
N HIS A 129 4.47 -3.32 16.97
CA HIS A 129 4.18 -4.49 17.83
C HIS A 129 2.79 -5.06 17.53
N PRO A 130 2.51 -6.33 17.88
CA PRO A 130 1.18 -6.91 17.69
C PRO A 130 0.08 -6.05 18.30
N LEU A 131 -0.95 -5.78 17.51
CA LEU A 131 -2.04 -4.87 17.82
C LEU A 131 -2.77 -5.33 19.09
N ARG A 132 -2.94 -4.42 20.04
CA ARG A 132 -3.64 -4.64 21.31
C ARG A 132 -4.96 -3.90 21.31
N PHE A 133 -5.87 -4.34 22.17
CA PHE A 133 -7.22 -3.77 22.27
C PHE A 133 -7.52 -3.43 23.72
N ASP A 134 -7.96 -2.20 23.95
CA ASP A 134 -8.50 -1.74 25.22
C ASP A 134 -10.02 -1.63 25.06
N ILE A 135 -10.80 -2.22 25.98
CA ILE A 135 -12.27 -2.17 25.95
C ILE A 135 -12.76 -1.64 27.29
N VAL A 136 -13.47 -0.51 27.25
CA VAL A 136 -13.99 0.18 28.43
C VAL A 136 -15.51 0.28 28.33
N ASN A 137 -16.22 -0.11 29.39
CA ASN A 137 -17.66 0.12 29.51
C ASN A 137 -17.90 1.55 30.00
N LYS A 138 -18.60 2.37 29.21
CA LYS A 138 -18.97 3.75 29.56
C LYS A 138 -20.36 3.89 30.18
N GLY A 139 -20.95 2.79 30.65
CA GLY A 139 -22.29 2.74 31.22
C GLY A 139 -23.38 2.55 30.17
N MET A 140 -24.64 2.55 30.61
CA MET A 140 -25.80 2.39 29.74
C MET A 140 -26.07 3.64 28.91
N ILE A 141 -26.46 3.44 27.66
CA ILE A 141 -26.92 4.48 26.74
C ILE A 141 -28.21 4.08 26.07
N LYS A 142 -28.98 5.07 25.63
CA LYS A 142 -30.05 4.88 24.66
C LYS A 142 -29.53 5.29 23.28
N ALA A 143 -29.66 4.39 22.32
CA ALA A 143 -29.24 4.61 20.94
C ALA A 143 -30.39 4.28 20.00
N THR A 144 -30.56 5.10 18.97
CA THR A 144 -31.61 4.93 17.96
C THR A 144 -31.02 4.45 16.63
N TYR A 145 -31.77 3.61 15.93
CA TYR A 145 -31.45 3.20 14.56
C TYR A 145 -32.71 3.23 13.69
N LYS A 146 -32.52 3.31 12.38
CA LYS A 146 -33.61 3.27 11.40
C LYS A 146 -33.63 1.92 10.70
N GLU A 147 -34.74 1.20 10.82
CA GLU A 147 -34.96 -0.04 10.08
C GLU A 147 -35.84 0.23 8.85
N LYS A 148 -35.63 -0.55 7.78
CA LYS A 148 -36.53 -0.54 6.62
C LYS A 148 -37.79 -1.31 7.00
N GLY A 149 -38.85 -0.58 7.35
CA GLY A 149 -40.17 -1.11 7.61
C GLY A 149 -40.88 -1.57 6.33
N ALA A 150 -42.21 -1.63 6.38
CA ALA A 150 -43.02 -2.10 5.26
C ALA A 150 -42.84 -1.24 4.00
N TYR A 151 -42.95 -1.88 2.82
CA TYR A 151 -42.96 -1.15 1.55
C TYR A 151 -44.28 -0.43 1.36
N ASN A 152 -44.25 0.90 1.37
CA ASN A 152 -45.39 1.76 1.18
C ASN A 152 -45.77 1.81 -0.32
N LYS A 153 -46.79 1.04 -0.70
CA LYS A 153 -47.25 0.95 -2.10
C LYS A 153 -47.70 2.30 -2.68
N GLN A 154 -48.17 3.23 -1.85
CA GLN A 154 -48.63 4.55 -2.31
C GLN A 154 -47.46 5.48 -2.62
N GLN A 155 -46.46 5.53 -1.73
CA GLN A 155 -45.30 6.41 -1.87
C GLN A 155 -44.12 5.78 -2.63
N ARG A 156 -44.27 4.53 -3.10
CA ARG A 156 -43.26 3.72 -3.82
C ARG A 156 -41.89 3.67 -3.12
N ARG A 157 -41.90 3.70 -1.78
CA ARG A 157 -40.71 3.70 -0.92
C ARG A 157 -40.93 2.80 0.29
N TYR A 158 -39.84 2.39 0.94
CA TYR A 158 -39.92 1.77 2.26
C TYR A 158 -40.14 2.86 3.31
N ASP A 159 -41.08 2.63 4.23
CA ASP A 159 -41.20 3.49 5.41
C ASP A 159 -40.05 3.16 6.36
N MET A 160 -39.31 4.18 6.82
CA MET A 160 -38.22 3.99 7.77
C MET A 160 -38.79 4.06 9.19
N THR A 161 -38.69 2.96 9.94
CA THR A 161 -39.14 2.91 11.33
C THR A 161 -37.95 3.20 12.25
N GLU A 162 -38.12 4.14 13.18
CA GLU A 162 -37.12 4.43 14.20
C GLU A 162 -37.32 3.52 15.40
N HIS A 163 -36.25 2.83 15.80
CA HIS A 163 -36.21 1.95 16.95
C HIS A 163 -35.19 2.49 17.96
N GLU A 164 -35.58 2.55 19.23
CA GLU A 164 -34.71 2.91 20.35
C GLU A 164 -34.32 1.65 21.13
N VAL A 165 -33.04 1.52 21.47
CA VAL A 165 -32.52 0.40 22.26
C VAL A 165 -31.63 0.94 23.38
N GLU A 166 -31.83 0.43 24.59
CA GLU A 166 -30.98 0.72 25.75
C GLU A 166 -29.92 -0.39 25.89
N ILE A 167 -28.64 -0.02 25.77
CA ILE A 167 -27.50 -0.96 25.74
C ILE A 167 -26.28 -0.42 26.49
N GLU A 168 -25.36 -1.32 26.86
CA GLU A 168 -24.04 -0.96 27.37
C GLU A 168 -23.18 -0.28 26.31
N ASN A 169 -22.66 0.90 26.61
CA ASN A 169 -21.73 1.62 25.75
C ASN A 169 -20.30 1.10 25.92
N LEU A 170 -20.06 -0.13 25.47
CA LEU A 170 -18.69 -0.65 25.31
C LEU A 170 -17.98 0.15 24.22
N VAL A 171 -16.79 0.65 24.53
CA VAL A 171 -15.92 1.36 23.59
C VAL A 171 -14.59 0.62 23.50
N CYS A 172 -14.17 0.30 22.28
CA CYS A 172 -12.90 -0.34 21.97
C CYS A 172 -11.97 0.61 21.22
N VAL A 173 -10.69 0.63 21.63
CA VAL A 173 -9.59 1.27 20.91
C VAL A 173 -8.55 0.20 20.61
N ALA A 174 -8.13 0.11 19.34
CA ALA A 174 -6.97 -0.68 18.95
C ALA A 174 -5.72 0.20 19.07
N TRP A 175 -4.66 -0.33 19.65
CA TRP A 175 -3.44 0.43 19.90
C TRP A 175 -2.18 -0.43 19.76
N THR A 176 -1.06 0.23 19.47
CA THR A 176 0.27 -0.39 19.43
C THR A 176 1.36 0.69 19.61
N ILE A 177 2.63 0.29 19.57
CA ILE A 177 3.79 1.18 19.51
C ILE A 177 4.67 0.80 18.30
N PRO A 178 5.51 1.72 17.78
CA PRO A 178 6.48 1.41 16.74
C PRO A 178 7.38 0.22 17.11
N ARG A 179 7.71 -0.64 16.14
CA ARG A 179 8.52 -1.84 16.38
C ARG A 179 9.90 -1.55 16.96
N SER A 180 10.50 -0.41 16.60
CA SER A 180 11.80 0.06 17.06
C SER A 180 11.89 0.29 18.58
N ILE A 181 10.76 0.38 19.28
CA ILE A 181 10.70 0.67 20.70
C ILE A 181 10.36 -0.61 21.45
N ALA A 182 11.18 -0.98 22.44
CA ALA A 182 10.92 -2.15 23.27
C ALA A 182 9.68 -1.93 24.14
N LEU A 183 8.71 -2.85 24.05
CA LEU A 183 7.50 -2.81 24.88
C LEU A 183 7.80 -3.41 26.26
N PRO A 184 7.71 -2.66 27.37
CA PRO A 184 8.02 -3.17 28.70
C PRO A 184 7.04 -4.29 29.11
N ALA A 185 7.55 -5.37 29.71
CA ALA A 185 6.76 -6.56 30.04
C ALA A 185 5.61 -6.31 31.04
N ASN A 186 5.72 -5.27 31.87
CA ASN A 186 4.71 -4.81 32.81
C ASN A 186 3.59 -3.96 32.17
N VAL A 187 3.74 -3.54 30.90
CA VAL A 187 2.72 -2.79 30.18
C VAL A 187 1.84 -3.77 29.39
N GLN A 188 0.60 -3.93 29.83
CA GLN A 188 -0.43 -4.75 29.19
C GLN A 188 -1.60 -3.93 28.67
N THR A 189 -2.03 -2.88 29.40
CA THR A 189 -3.19 -2.04 29.04
C THR A 189 -2.80 -0.68 28.46
N LEU A 190 -3.75 -0.03 27.78
CA LEU A 190 -3.56 1.31 27.22
C LEU A 190 -3.27 2.35 28.32
N ALA A 191 -3.96 2.25 29.46
CA ALA A 191 -3.73 3.11 30.61
C ALA A 191 -2.30 2.98 31.16
N GLN A 192 -1.76 1.77 31.24
CA GLN A 192 -0.37 1.54 31.66
C GLN A 192 0.63 2.13 30.65
N ALA A 193 0.39 1.96 29.35
CA ALA A 193 1.24 2.53 28.30
C ALA A 193 1.28 4.06 28.37
N ARG A 194 0.14 4.70 28.62
CA ARG A 194 0.03 6.17 28.80
C ARG A 194 0.74 6.66 30.06
N ASN A 195 0.62 5.93 31.18
CA ASN A 195 1.32 6.26 32.43
C ASN A 195 2.85 6.20 32.29
N VAL A 196 3.36 5.30 31.43
CA VAL A 196 4.80 5.16 31.13
C VAL A 196 5.24 6.06 29.96
N GLN A 197 4.33 6.88 29.41
CA GLN A 197 4.59 7.83 28.32
C GLN A 197 5.20 7.19 27.05
N LEU A 198 4.76 5.97 26.71
CA LEU A 198 5.14 5.35 25.44
C LEU A 198 4.52 6.10 24.26
N PRO A 199 5.17 6.16 23.08
CA PRO A 199 4.59 6.74 21.86
C PRO A 199 3.57 5.76 21.26
N ILE A 200 2.36 5.82 21.80
CA ILE A 200 1.24 4.98 21.41
C ILE A 200 0.62 5.51 20.12
N ILE A 201 0.31 4.58 19.22
CA ILE A 201 -0.52 4.83 18.03
C ILE A 201 -1.88 4.19 18.31
N GLU A 202 -2.95 4.98 18.24
CA GLU A 202 -4.32 4.58 18.58
C GLU A 202 -5.24 4.64 17.35
N SER A 203 -6.23 3.74 17.28
CA SER A 203 -7.33 3.82 16.32
C SER A 203 -8.36 4.87 16.73
N ALA A 204 -9.20 5.29 15.78
CA ALA A 204 -10.46 5.91 16.16
C ALA A 204 -11.27 4.93 17.07
N PRO A 205 -11.95 5.44 18.12
CA PRO A 205 -12.70 4.59 19.05
C PRO A 205 -13.96 4.04 18.40
N VAL A 206 -14.16 2.72 18.48
CA VAL A 206 -15.40 2.06 18.03
C VAL A 206 -16.28 1.83 19.24
N SER A 207 -17.55 2.22 19.16
CA SER A 207 -18.50 2.11 20.27
C SER A 207 -19.73 1.27 19.90
N MET A 208 -20.39 0.71 20.91
CA MET A 208 -21.70 0.09 20.73
C MET A 208 -22.75 1.12 20.27
N LYS A 209 -22.62 2.40 20.65
CA LYS A 209 -23.43 3.50 20.09
C LYS A 209 -23.32 3.54 18.57
N MET A 210 -22.09 3.66 18.06
CA MET A 210 -21.79 3.64 16.62
C MET A 210 -22.31 2.37 15.96
N ALA A 211 -22.17 1.19 16.61
CA ALA A 211 -22.69 -0.05 16.06
C ALA A 211 -24.23 -0.09 15.90
N VAL A 212 -24.98 0.66 16.71
CA VAL A 212 -26.42 0.86 16.55
C VAL A 212 -26.72 1.88 15.44
N GLU A 213 -26.08 3.06 15.49
CA GLU A 213 -26.30 4.16 14.53
C GLU A 213 -25.94 3.75 13.08
N GLU A 214 -24.85 3.01 12.91
CA GLU A 214 -24.41 2.43 11.62
C GLU A 214 -25.21 1.16 11.20
N GLY A 215 -26.23 0.78 11.97
CA GLY A 215 -27.09 -0.36 11.69
C GLY A 215 -26.35 -1.70 11.67
N TRP A 216 -25.23 -1.86 12.38
CA TRP A 216 -24.53 -3.13 12.52
C TRP A 216 -25.24 -4.03 13.54
N TYR A 217 -25.67 -3.45 14.66
CA TYR A 217 -26.33 -4.13 15.77
C TYR A 217 -27.64 -4.80 15.36
N ALA A 218 -28.46 -4.10 14.56
CA ALA A 218 -29.84 -4.48 14.26
C ALA A 218 -30.04 -5.39 13.02
N LYS A 219 -28.97 -5.83 12.35
CA LYS A 219 -29.14 -6.69 11.15
C LYS A 219 -29.88 -8.00 11.52
N PRO A 220 -30.81 -8.49 10.70
CA PRO A 220 -31.43 -9.80 10.93
C PRO A 220 -30.38 -10.90 11.08
N GLY A 221 -30.43 -11.66 12.18
CA GLY A 221 -29.40 -12.66 12.52
C GLY A 221 -28.07 -12.08 13.05
N SER A 222 -28.04 -10.80 13.44
CA SER A 222 -26.86 -10.13 14.02
C SER A 222 -26.41 -10.83 15.30
N LYS A 223 -25.23 -11.45 15.22
CA LYS A 223 -24.54 -12.05 16.38
C LYS A 223 -24.08 -10.99 17.38
N TRP A 224 -24.04 -9.71 17.00
CA TRP A 224 -23.49 -8.60 17.78
C TRP A 224 -24.40 -8.13 18.91
N GLN A 225 -25.63 -8.65 18.98
CA GLN A 225 -26.54 -8.50 20.13
C GLN A 225 -26.17 -9.43 21.30
N THR A 226 -25.27 -10.39 21.06
CA THR A 226 -24.79 -11.38 22.05
C THR A 226 -23.37 -11.04 22.52
N GLU A 227 -22.75 -11.92 23.32
CA GLU A 227 -21.34 -11.80 23.75
C GLU A 227 -20.31 -11.66 22.61
N MET A 228 -20.68 -11.97 21.36
CA MET A 228 -19.83 -11.67 20.19
C MET A 228 -19.63 -10.16 19.94
N LYS A 229 -20.30 -9.26 20.69
CA LYS A 229 -20.09 -7.80 20.68
C LYS A 229 -18.61 -7.40 20.83
N TYR A 230 -17.87 -8.05 21.73
CA TYR A 230 -16.44 -7.75 21.96
C TYR A 230 -15.57 -8.02 20.73
N LEU A 231 -15.79 -9.16 20.05
CA LEU A 231 -15.06 -9.55 18.86
C LEU A 231 -15.31 -8.60 17.68
N MET A 232 -16.57 -8.16 17.52
CA MET A 232 -16.94 -7.16 16.51
C MET A 232 -16.23 -5.84 16.75
N LEU A 233 -16.23 -5.34 17.99
CA LEU A 233 -15.56 -4.09 18.35
C LEU A 233 -14.05 -4.14 18.04
N GLN A 234 -13.38 -5.25 18.37
CA GLN A 234 -11.96 -5.46 18.06
C GLN A 234 -11.70 -5.48 16.55
N TYR A 235 -12.46 -6.27 15.77
CA TYR A 235 -12.32 -6.32 14.32
C TYR A 235 -12.55 -4.96 13.65
N ARG A 236 -13.51 -4.17 14.14
CA ARG A 236 -13.75 -2.81 13.66
C ARG A 236 -12.61 -1.86 14.04
N ALA A 237 -12.16 -1.87 15.29
CA ALA A 237 -11.07 -1.01 15.75
C ALA A 237 -9.75 -1.31 15.02
N GLY A 238 -9.44 -2.60 14.79
CA GLY A 238 -8.29 -3.02 13.97
C GLY A 238 -8.42 -2.61 12.49
N SER A 239 -9.63 -2.66 11.92
CA SER A 239 -9.89 -2.13 10.57
C SER A 239 -9.67 -0.62 10.50
N PHE A 240 -10.15 0.13 11.49
CA PHE A 240 -9.95 1.58 11.58
C PHE A 240 -8.47 1.94 11.76
N PHE A 241 -7.72 1.16 12.57
CA PHE A 241 -6.28 1.31 12.67
C PHE A 241 -5.60 1.12 11.31
N GLY A 242 -5.86 -0.01 10.64
CA GLY A 242 -5.21 -0.35 9.36
C GLY A 242 -5.48 0.68 8.27
N ASN A 243 -6.73 1.13 8.13
CA ASN A 243 -7.11 2.11 7.12
C ASN A 243 -6.46 3.49 7.30
N ILE A 244 -6.00 3.84 8.50
CA ILE A 244 -5.42 5.16 8.82
C ILE A 244 -3.89 5.08 8.92
N HIS A 245 -3.36 4.11 9.65
CA HIS A 245 -1.93 4.03 10.03
C HIS A 245 -1.12 3.02 9.21
N ALA A 246 -1.79 2.14 8.44
CA ALA A 246 -1.16 1.10 7.65
C ALA A 246 -1.87 0.83 6.29
N PRO A 247 -2.35 1.87 5.55
CA PRO A 247 -3.11 1.65 4.31
C PRO A 247 -2.24 1.04 3.20
N ASP A 248 -0.94 1.30 3.23
CA ASP A 248 0.10 0.71 2.38
C ASP A 248 0.22 -0.82 2.56
N ILE A 249 0.21 -1.29 3.82
CA ILE A 249 0.21 -2.71 4.17
C ILE A 249 -1.13 -3.37 3.79
N VAL A 250 -2.26 -2.67 4.00
CA VAL A 250 -3.60 -3.20 3.73
C VAL A 250 -3.95 -3.21 2.24
N MET A 251 -3.40 -2.28 1.44
CA MET A 251 -3.69 -2.14 0.01
C MET A 251 -2.54 -2.61 -0.89
N GLY A 252 -1.46 -3.16 -0.33
CA GLY A 252 -0.28 -3.65 -1.09
C GLY A 252 0.60 -2.56 -1.70
N MET A 253 0.34 -1.28 -1.42
CA MET A 253 1.10 -0.14 -1.95
C MET A 253 2.46 0.08 -1.26
N GLY A 254 2.76 -0.68 -0.19
CA GLY A 254 3.97 -0.50 0.62
C GLY A 254 5.26 -1.10 0.05
N HIS A 255 5.16 -2.05 -0.86
CA HIS A 255 6.33 -2.72 -1.45
C HIS A 255 6.93 -1.86 -2.56
N THR A 256 7.89 -0.99 -2.21
CA THR A 256 8.72 -0.30 -3.19
C THR A 256 9.55 -1.31 -3.99
N THR A 257 10.04 -0.92 -5.17
CA THR A 257 10.85 -1.79 -6.03
C THR A 257 12.12 -2.30 -5.36
N GLU A 258 12.59 -1.63 -4.31
CA GLU A 258 13.78 -2.00 -3.53
C GLU A 258 13.56 -3.29 -2.71
N GLU A 259 12.40 -3.49 -2.07
CA GLU A 259 12.11 -4.75 -1.35
C GLU A 259 11.99 -5.97 -2.28
N ALA A 260 11.66 -5.74 -3.56
CA ALA A 260 11.57 -6.81 -4.55
C ALA A 260 12.96 -7.34 -4.98
N VAL A 261 14.05 -6.58 -4.76
CA VAL A 261 15.42 -6.98 -5.12
C VAL A 261 16.00 -7.98 -4.12
N ASP A 262 15.55 -7.97 -2.87
CA ASP A 262 16.06 -8.84 -1.80
C ASP A 262 15.47 -10.27 -1.82
N THR A 263 14.58 -10.58 -2.77
CA THR A 263 14.07 -11.94 -2.96
C THR A 263 15.01 -12.74 -3.86
N ILE A 264 15.88 -13.55 -3.25
CA ILE A 264 16.70 -14.54 -3.96
C ILE A 264 15.77 -15.63 -4.51
N ASP A 265 15.57 -15.64 -5.84
CA ASP A 265 14.70 -16.62 -6.50
C ASP A 265 15.40 -17.97 -6.62
N VAL A 266 14.99 -18.93 -5.77
CA VAL A 266 15.58 -20.27 -5.70
C VAL A 266 14.76 -21.22 -6.56
N THR A 267 15.24 -21.47 -7.78
CA THR A 267 14.55 -22.38 -8.71
C THR A 267 14.88 -23.83 -8.38
N GLN A 268 13.84 -24.63 -8.14
CA GLN A 268 13.99 -26.08 -7.94
C GLN A 268 14.19 -26.76 -9.30
N GLN A 269 15.29 -27.48 -9.44
CA GLN A 269 15.64 -28.21 -10.66
C GLN A 269 14.93 -29.57 -10.74
N PRO A 270 14.79 -30.17 -11.93
CA PRO A 270 14.08 -31.45 -12.13
C PRO A 270 14.68 -32.66 -11.39
N ASP A 271 15.91 -32.53 -10.86
CA ASP A 271 16.59 -33.54 -10.04
C ASP A 271 16.35 -33.37 -8.52
N GLY A 272 15.56 -32.37 -8.12
CA GLY A 272 15.29 -32.03 -6.72
C GLY A 272 16.37 -31.16 -6.07
N SER A 273 17.42 -30.76 -6.81
CA SER A 273 18.40 -29.78 -6.34
C SER A 273 17.83 -28.35 -6.43
N TYR A 274 18.45 -27.42 -5.70
CA TYR A 274 18.09 -26.01 -5.73
C TYR A 274 19.18 -25.23 -6.48
N ALA A 275 18.81 -24.59 -7.58
CA ALA A 275 19.66 -23.62 -8.26
C ALA A 275 19.42 -22.22 -7.67
N VAL A 276 20.51 -21.49 -7.46
CA VAL A 276 20.48 -20.06 -7.16
C VAL A 276 21.30 -19.36 -8.22
N ASP A 277 20.75 -18.33 -8.85
CA ASP A 277 21.50 -17.53 -9.81
C ASP A 277 22.66 -16.81 -9.11
N VAL A 278 23.87 -17.06 -9.59
CA VAL A 278 25.11 -16.51 -9.04
C VAL A 278 25.16 -14.99 -9.22
N GLU A 279 24.45 -14.44 -10.20
CA GLU A 279 24.39 -12.99 -10.42
C GLU A 279 23.48 -12.29 -9.40
N SER A 280 22.33 -12.86 -9.06
CA SER A 280 21.48 -12.38 -7.95
C SER A 280 22.22 -12.37 -6.60
N LEU A 281 22.95 -13.44 -6.27
CA LEU A 281 23.81 -13.54 -5.07
C LEU A 281 24.97 -12.53 -5.05
N ARG A 282 25.44 -12.10 -6.23
CA ARG A 282 26.43 -11.01 -6.31
C ARG A 282 25.76 -9.67 -6.04
N ARG A 283 24.61 -9.38 -6.67
CA ARG A 283 23.87 -8.13 -6.49
C ARG A 283 23.45 -7.89 -5.03
N SER A 284 23.02 -8.93 -4.31
CA SER A 284 22.68 -8.85 -2.88
C SER A 284 23.88 -8.58 -1.95
N ASN A 285 25.12 -8.78 -2.42
CA ASN A 285 26.36 -8.48 -1.69
C ASN A 285 26.99 -7.12 -2.06
N ILE A 286 26.39 -6.37 -3.00
CA ILE A 286 26.87 -5.06 -3.43
C ILE A 286 26.18 -3.96 -2.60
N SER A 287 26.92 -2.93 -2.18
CA SER A 287 26.34 -1.86 -1.36
C SER A 287 25.30 -1.03 -2.14
N PRO A 288 24.31 -0.42 -1.46
CA PRO A 288 23.27 0.41 -2.11
C PRO A 288 23.80 1.65 -2.85
N ALA A 289 25.07 2.01 -2.67
CA ALA A 289 25.76 3.06 -3.41
C ALA A 289 26.34 2.55 -4.75
N ALA A 290 26.89 1.33 -4.76
CA ALA A 290 27.46 0.72 -5.95
C ALA A 290 26.36 0.25 -6.95
N GLN A 291 25.23 -0.28 -6.44
CA GLN A 291 24.07 -0.60 -7.30
C GLN A 291 23.53 0.64 -8.06
N ARG A 292 23.48 1.80 -7.41
CA ARG A 292 23.09 3.09 -8.04
C ARG A 292 24.08 3.54 -9.12
N ALA A 293 25.38 3.29 -8.94
CA ALA A 293 26.39 3.60 -9.95
C ALA A 293 26.27 2.71 -11.19
N GLU A 294 25.97 1.42 -11.03
CA GLU A 294 25.76 0.49 -12.15
C GLU A 294 24.49 0.83 -12.96
N GLN A 295 23.37 1.16 -12.31
CA GLN A 295 22.16 1.62 -13.00
C GLN A 295 22.39 2.90 -13.81
N ALA A 296 23.15 3.87 -13.29
CA ALA A 296 23.50 5.09 -14.01
C ALA A 296 24.34 4.81 -15.27
N GLN A 297 25.23 3.81 -15.22
CA GLN A 297 26.05 3.39 -16.36
C GLN A 297 25.24 2.63 -17.44
N GLN A 298 24.34 1.73 -17.04
CA GLN A 298 23.48 0.99 -17.98
C GLN A 298 22.48 1.91 -18.70
N THR A 299 21.95 2.93 -18.01
CA THR A 299 21.06 3.93 -18.61
C THR A 299 21.79 4.77 -19.65
N ALA A 300 23.06 5.13 -19.41
CA ALA A 300 23.90 5.85 -20.38
C ALA A 300 24.21 5.00 -21.63
N ALA A 301 24.57 3.72 -21.43
CA ALA A 301 24.93 2.80 -22.52
C ALA A 301 23.77 2.48 -23.49
N SER A 302 22.51 2.63 -23.04
CA SER A 302 21.32 2.31 -23.84
C SER A 302 20.89 3.42 -24.80
N THR A 303 21.61 4.55 -24.85
CA THR A 303 21.20 5.76 -25.63
C THR A 303 21.98 5.93 -26.94
N GLU A 304 23.01 5.11 -27.22
CA GLU A 304 23.84 5.23 -28.44
C GLU A 304 23.54 4.15 -29.50
N GLN A 305 22.39 4.24 -30.16
CA GLN A 305 22.28 3.79 -31.56
C GLN A 305 21.14 4.50 -32.31
N PRO A 306 21.40 5.18 -33.44
CA PRO A 306 20.38 5.87 -34.23
C PRO A 306 19.84 5.00 -35.37
N ASP A 307 18.55 5.13 -35.69
CA ASP A 307 17.98 4.71 -36.96
C ASP A 307 17.16 5.87 -37.60
N PRO A 308 17.12 6.01 -38.94
CA PRO A 308 16.71 7.26 -39.58
C PRO A 308 15.32 7.26 -40.23
N ALA A 309 14.86 8.48 -40.55
CA ALA A 309 13.85 8.85 -41.55
C ALA A 309 12.36 8.58 -41.24
N SER A 310 11.70 9.69 -40.93
CA SER A 310 10.26 9.94 -40.88
C SER A 310 9.49 9.59 -42.16
N GLU A 311 8.18 9.36 -42.02
CA GLU A 311 7.20 10.00 -42.92
C GLU A 311 5.91 10.37 -42.19
N VAL A 312 5.20 11.37 -42.71
CA VAL A 312 4.15 12.14 -41.99
C VAL A 312 2.81 12.01 -42.72
N HIS A 313 1.71 11.93 -41.95
CA HIS A 313 0.42 12.46 -42.43
C HIS A 313 -0.32 13.21 -41.31
N GLN A 314 -0.77 14.42 -41.66
CA GLN A 314 -1.56 15.32 -40.81
C GLN A 314 -2.98 15.46 -41.35
N GLN A 315 -3.93 15.64 -40.43
CA GLN A 315 -5.17 16.42 -40.49
C GLN A 315 -5.65 16.46 -39.01
N GLY A 316 -5.85 17.57 -38.31
CA GLY A 316 -6.21 18.95 -38.71
C GLY A 316 -7.71 19.16 -38.45
N ALA A 317 -8.18 20.20 -37.76
CA ALA A 317 -7.54 21.32 -37.04
C ALA A 317 -8.57 21.99 -36.08
N GLU A 318 -8.16 23.14 -35.52
CA GLU A 318 -8.97 24.28 -35.01
C GLU A 318 -9.43 24.28 -33.53
N HIS A 319 -9.49 25.41 -32.81
CA HIS A 319 -8.63 26.62 -32.75
C HIS A 319 -8.98 27.39 -31.45
N GLY A 320 -8.07 28.21 -30.90
CA GLY A 320 -8.35 29.03 -29.71
C GLY A 320 -7.15 29.89 -29.29
N GLU A 321 -6.99 31.05 -29.92
CA GLU A 321 -5.83 31.94 -29.77
C GLU A 321 -5.77 32.73 -28.45
N THR A 322 -4.55 32.85 -27.92
CA THR A 322 -3.77 34.07 -27.54
C THR A 322 -4.48 35.31 -26.94
N THR A 323 -3.88 36.09 -26.03
CA THR A 323 -2.71 36.96 -26.31
C THR A 323 -1.79 37.25 -25.11
N SER A 324 -0.50 37.47 -25.41
CA SER A 324 0.42 38.36 -24.69
C SER A 324 1.03 39.35 -25.69
N PRO A 325 1.41 40.56 -25.28
CA PRO A 325 2.82 41.01 -25.33
C PRO A 325 3.19 41.87 -24.10
N ASP A 326 4.42 42.32 -23.82
CA ASP A 326 5.77 42.19 -24.42
C ASP A 326 6.80 42.30 -23.26
N GLY A 327 8.14 42.23 -23.38
CA GLY A 327 9.03 42.03 -24.53
C GLY A 327 10.50 42.34 -24.14
N GLN A 328 11.47 41.93 -24.98
CA GLN A 328 12.92 42.26 -24.95
C GLN A 328 13.80 41.59 -23.86
N SER A 329 15.07 41.20 -24.09
CA SER A 329 15.78 40.82 -25.34
C SER A 329 17.15 40.13 -25.04
N ALA A 330 17.54 39.17 -25.89
CA ALA A 330 18.91 38.76 -26.28
C ALA A 330 20.02 38.35 -25.26
N ALA A 331 20.27 37.02 -25.22
CA ALA A 331 21.57 36.31 -25.32
C ALA A 331 22.67 36.45 -24.21
N PRO A 332 23.69 35.54 -24.14
CA PRO A 332 23.88 34.26 -24.85
C PRO A 332 23.98 33.03 -23.91
N ALA A 333 24.15 31.83 -24.50
CA ALA A 333 24.40 30.60 -23.74
C ALA A 333 25.75 30.61 -23.00
N GLN A 334 25.76 30.08 -21.77
CA GLN A 334 26.98 29.62 -21.10
C GLN A 334 26.84 28.17 -20.68
N THR A 335 27.85 27.39 -21.02
CA THR A 335 28.08 26.00 -20.60
C THR A 335 28.10 25.89 -19.07
N VAL A 336 27.20 25.09 -18.49
CA VAL A 336 27.27 24.73 -17.08
C VAL A 336 28.40 23.72 -16.89
N ALA A 337 29.54 24.20 -16.40
CA ALA A 337 30.62 23.34 -15.93
C ALA A 337 30.13 22.52 -14.73
N LYS A 338 30.58 21.26 -14.62
CA LYS A 338 30.45 20.49 -13.38
C LYS A 338 31.15 21.28 -12.26
N SER A 339 30.39 21.75 -11.28
CA SER A 339 30.96 22.41 -10.11
C SER A 339 31.71 21.38 -9.26
N GLU A 340 33.02 21.56 -9.12
CA GLU A 340 33.81 20.85 -8.12
C GLU A 340 33.25 21.15 -6.71
N PRO A 341 33.28 20.20 -5.76
CA PRO A 341 32.84 20.44 -4.38
C PRO A 341 33.61 21.60 -3.77
N LEU A 342 32.90 22.50 -3.06
CA LEU A 342 33.53 23.68 -2.50
C LEU A 342 34.55 23.29 -1.41
N PRO A 343 35.76 23.86 -1.40
CA PRO A 343 36.75 23.56 -0.36
C PRO A 343 36.26 24.00 1.02
N GLU A 344 36.53 23.18 2.04
CA GLU A 344 36.14 23.34 3.46
C GLU A 344 36.21 24.79 3.95
N ALA A 345 37.32 25.49 3.66
CA ALA A 345 37.56 26.86 4.07
C ALA A 345 36.46 27.86 3.62
N LYS A 346 35.89 27.68 2.41
CA LYS A 346 34.81 28.54 1.89
C LYS A 346 33.46 28.24 2.55
N ILE A 347 33.25 26.99 2.99
CA ILE A 347 32.03 26.60 3.73
C ILE A 347 32.11 27.14 5.15
N ALA A 348 33.28 27.02 5.81
CA ALA A 348 33.55 27.63 7.10
C ALA A 348 33.41 29.16 7.08
N GLU A 349 33.87 29.83 6.02
CA GLU A 349 33.69 31.28 5.83
C GLU A 349 32.20 31.65 5.73
N ARG A 350 31.42 30.94 4.90
CA ARG A 350 29.97 31.15 4.75
C ARG A 350 29.19 30.90 6.03
N LEU A 351 29.53 29.87 6.81
CA LEU A 351 28.93 29.63 8.12
C LEU A 351 29.17 30.79 9.09
N ASN A 352 30.40 31.31 9.16
CA ASN A 352 30.75 32.42 10.05
C ASN A 352 30.24 33.79 9.56
N ALA A 353 30.01 33.96 8.25
CA ALA A 353 29.46 35.17 7.66
C ALA A 353 27.92 35.27 7.73
N ALA A 354 27.22 34.16 8.01
CA ALA A 354 25.76 34.14 8.10
C ALA A 354 25.24 35.12 9.17
N SER A 355 24.35 36.02 8.76
CA SER A 355 23.79 37.09 9.58
C SER A 355 22.39 36.78 10.12
N ASN A 356 21.71 35.81 9.50
CA ASN A 356 20.36 35.39 9.82
C ASN A 356 20.21 33.86 9.70
N SER A 357 19.04 33.34 10.11
CA SER A 357 18.81 31.89 10.18
C SER A 357 18.74 31.23 8.79
N ASP A 358 18.35 31.97 7.75
CA ASP A 358 18.12 31.41 6.41
C ASP A 358 19.44 31.30 5.65
N GLU A 359 20.33 32.29 5.78
CA GLU A 359 21.73 32.22 5.35
C GLU A 359 22.48 31.07 6.04
N LEU A 360 22.25 30.87 7.35
CA LEU A 360 22.86 29.76 8.08
C LEU A 360 22.35 28.40 7.57
N ASN A 361 21.04 28.26 7.33
CA ASN A 361 20.46 27.04 6.77
C ASN A 361 20.99 26.74 5.36
N ALA A 362 21.16 27.77 4.51
CA ALA A 362 21.76 27.63 3.18
C ALA A 362 23.24 27.21 3.24
N ALA A 363 24.00 27.73 4.21
CA ALA A 363 25.39 27.31 4.44
C ALA A 363 25.49 25.87 5.00
N ILE A 364 24.54 25.45 5.83
CA ILE A 364 24.47 24.07 6.36
C ILE A 364 24.20 23.05 5.25
N ALA A 365 23.36 23.38 4.26
CA ALA A 365 23.10 22.48 3.14
C ALA A 365 24.36 22.10 2.35
N LEU A 366 25.36 22.99 2.29
CA LEU A 366 26.64 22.76 1.60
C LEU A 366 27.58 21.81 2.36
N ILE A 367 27.29 21.48 3.62
CA ILE A 367 28.12 20.55 4.41
C ILE A 367 27.95 19.11 3.91
N ALA A 368 26.77 18.76 3.40
CA ALA A 368 26.47 17.41 2.89
C ALA A 368 27.22 17.03 1.60
N ASP A 369 27.79 18.01 0.88
CA ASP A 369 28.59 17.82 -0.33
C ASP A 369 30.11 17.72 -0.04
N VAL A 370 30.52 17.68 1.24
CA VAL A 370 31.93 17.59 1.66
C VAL A 370 32.42 16.13 1.59
N PRO A 371 33.47 15.79 0.80
CA PRO A 371 33.91 14.40 0.65
C PRO A 371 34.71 13.82 1.83
N ASP A 372 35.17 14.66 2.76
CA ASP A 372 36.03 14.29 3.89
C ASP A 372 35.23 14.26 5.21
N PRO A 373 35.06 13.09 5.86
CA PRO A 373 34.26 12.97 7.08
C PRO A 373 34.84 13.76 8.27
N ASP A 374 36.15 13.92 8.36
CA ASP A 374 36.79 14.70 9.44
C ASP A 374 36.51 16.20 9.28
N ALA A 375 36.33 16.67 8.04
CA ALA A 375 35.93 18.04 7.73
C ALA A 375 34.42 18.26 7.96
N GLU A 376 33.59 17.26 7.63
CA GLU A 376 32.15 17.28 7.91
C GLU A 376 31.87 17.43 9.42
N GLU A 377 32.55 16.66 10.27
CA GLU A 377 32.40 16.75 11.74
C GLU A 377 32.77 18.15 12.28
N ARG A 378 33.82 18.77 11.74
CA ARG A 378 34.24 20.13 12.15
C ARG A 378 33.22 21.19 11.72
N LEU A 379 32.73 21.12 10.48
CA LEU A 379 31.76 22.08 9.94
C LEU A 379 30.39 21.95 10.63
N THR A 380 29.94 20.72 10.91
CA THR A 380 28.70 20.49 11.68
C THR A 380 28.82 20.99 13.12
N ALA A 381 29.95 20.79 13.80
CA ALA A 381 30.19 21.36 15.13
C ALA A 381 30.13 22.91 15.14
N ILE A 382 30.72 23.57 14.13
CA ILE A 382 30.62 25.03 13.95
C ILE A 382 29.14 25.44 13.75
N ALA A 383 28.42 24.77 12.84
CA ALA A 383 27.02 25.06 12.55
C ALA A 383 26.10 24.93 13.77
N VAL A 384 26.26 23.87 14.58
CA VAL A 384 25.52 23.68 15.84
C VAL A 384 25.79 24.82 16.82
N SER A 385 27.04 25.27 16.94
CA SER A 385 27.40 26.39 17.83
C SER A 385 26.76 27.71 17.40
N LEU A 386 26.64 27.96 16.09
CA LEU A 386 26.03 29.16 15.51
C LEU A 386 24.51 29.13 15.68
N ARG A 387 23.87 28.00 15.39
CA ARG A 387 22.44 27.81 15.60
C ARG A 387 22.01 28.10 17.04
N GLN A 388 22.76 27.59 18.02
CA GLN A 388 22.52 27.91 19.44
C GLN A 388 22.70 29.40 19.77
N LYS A 389 23.63 30.12 19.12
CA LYS A 389 23.77 31.58 19.28
C LYS A 389 22.55 32.32 18.73
N PHE A 390 22.09 31.99 17.52
CA PHE A 390 20.89 32.59 16.92
C PHE A 390 19.63 32.33 17.74
N GLU A 391 19.42 31.10 18.22
CA GLU A 391 18.28 30.75 19.07
C GLU A 391 18.29 31.53 20.41
N ARG A 392 19.47 31.71 21.03
CA ARG A 392 19.62 32.54 22.25
C ARG A 392 19.31 34.01 21.98
N THR A 393 19.80 34.57 20.87
CA THR A 393 19.52 35.96 20.47
C THR A 393 18.03 36.17 20.17
N ALA A 394 17.39 35.25 19.42
CA ALA A 394 15.96 35.30 19.12
C ALA A 394 15.06 35.12 20.36
N ARG A 395 15.52 34.40 21.38
CA ARG A 395 14.83 34.30 22.68
C ARG A 395 15.00 35.58 23.51
N ARG A 396 16.16 36.22 23.47
CA ARG A 396 16.41 37.51 24.14
C ARG A 396 15.62 38.66 23.51
N ALA A 397 15.49 38.68 22.19
CA ALA A 397 14.65 39.65 21.48
C ALA A 397 13.16 39.51 21.84
N ARG A 398 12.63 38.28 21.89
CA ARG A 398 11.24 38.01 22.30
C ARG A 398 10.94 38.32 23.77
N GLY A 399 11.94 38.23 24.66
CA GLY A 399 11.80 38.57 26.08
C GLY A 399 11.91 40.07 26.41
N ALA A 400 12.15 40.93 25.41
CA ALA A 400 12.35 42.38 25.59
C ALA A 400 11.19 43.24 25.06
N ALA A 401 10.14 42.63 24.49
CA ALA A 401 8.92 43.35 24.13
C ALA A 401 8.13 43.68 25.41
N PRO A 402 7.83 44.95 25.71
CA PRO A 402 7.03 45.31 26.87
C PRO A 402 5.59 44.80 26.69
N SER A 403 5.04 44.17 27.72
CA SER A 403 3.63 43.80 27.78
C SER A 403 2.78 45.07 27.66
N VAL A 404 1.93 45.13 26.64
CA VAL A 404 0.89 46.15 26.54
C VAL A 404 -0.29 45.68 27.40
N GLU A 405 -0.52 46.37 28.51
CA GLU A 405 -1.81 46.36 29.24
C GLU A 405 -2.85 47.23 28.53
#